data_AF-A0A2V7VVF8-F1
#
_entry.id   AF-A0A2V7VVF8-F1
#
_cell.length_a   1.000
_cell.length_b   1.000
_cell.length_c   1.000
_cell.angle_alpha   90.00
_cell.angle_beta   90.00
_cell.angle_gamma   90.00
#
_symmetry.space_group_name_H-M   'P 1'
#
loop_
_entity.id
_entity.type
_entity.pdbx_description
1 polymer ?
#
loop_
_entity_poly.entity_id
_entity_poly.type
_entity_poly.pdbx_seq_one_letter_code
_entity_poly.pdbx_strand_id
1 'polypeptide(L)'
;MDVTARLVDSHRDFLGFLERRLGDRALAEDILQDAFVKSIEKGADLRDDEAAIAWFYRMLRNAVIDHHRRAGVQNRRLEELARETSPSPEIERAICACVGHLASTLKPEYADAIQRIEVEGAPLQTFAAEAGITANNAAVRVHRAREALRKQVHASCGTCAEHGCVDCTCA
;
A
#
# COMPACT_ATOMS: atom_id res chain seq x y z
N MET A 1 -40.95 -13.57 19.04
CA MET A 1 -40.57 -13.03 17.73
C MET A 1 -39.54 -13.98 17.15
N ASP A 2 -39.47 -14.13 15.83
CA ASP A 2 -38.40 -14.91 15.21
C ASP A 2 -37.08 -14.15 15.40
N VAL A 3 -36.13 -14.75 16.13
CA VAL A 3 -34.82 -14.16 16.42
C VAL A 3 -34.10 -13.76 15.13
N THR A 4 -34.33 -14.50 14.03
CA THR A 4 -33.73 -14.17 12.74
C THR A 4 -34.30 -12.86 12.16
N ALA A 5 -35.61 -12.63 12.28
CA ALA A 5 -36.24 -11.37 11.86
C ALA A 5 -35.65 -10.18 12.64
N ARG A 6 -35.41 -10.35 13.94
CA ARG A 6 -34.78 -9.29 14.76
C ARG A 6 -33.36 -8.96 14.31
N LEU A 7 -32.56 -9.96 13.94
CA LEU A 7 -31.22 -9.73 13.41
C LEU A 7 -31.26 -9.02 12.05
N VAL A 8 -32.22 -9.37 11.19
CA VAL A 8 -32.42 -8.70 9.89
C VAL A 8 -32.85 -7.25 10.08
N ASP A 9 -33.72 -6.95 11.04
CA ASP A 9 -34.13 -5.57 11.35
C ASP A 9 -32.94 -4.70 11.79
N SER A 10 -31.95 -5.29 12.47
CA SER A 10 -30.71 -4.62 12.88
C SER A 10 -29.62 -4.56 11.79
N HIS A 11 -29.91 -4.97 10.56
CA HIS A 11 -28.95 -5.01 9.44
C HIS A 11 -28.18 -3.68 9.28
N ARG A 12 -28.87 -2.54 9.29
CA ARG A 12 -28.22 -1.23 9.10
C ARG A 12 -27.20 -0.91 10.18
N ASP A 13 -27.48 -1.29 11.43
CA ASP A 13 -26.59 -1.03 12.55
C ASP A 13 -25.34 -1.91 12.48
N PHE A 14 -25.52 -3.20 12.14
CA PHE A 14 -24.42 -4.15 11.94
C PHE A 14 -23.52 -3.73 10.79
N LEU A 15 -24.13 -3.30 9.68
CA LEU A 15 -23.40 -2.87 8.52
C LEU A 15 -22.57 -1.61 8.81
N GLY A 16 -23.17 -0.59 9.44
CA GLY A 16 -22.43 0.59 9.87
C GLY A 16 -21.32 0.27 10.88
N PHE A 17 -21.51 -0.72 11.75
CA PHE A 17 -20.48 -1.20 12.66
C PHE A 17 -19.27 -1.80 11.93
N LEU A 18 -19.51 -2.57 10.86
CA LEU A 18 -18.50 -3.21 10.02
C LEU A 18 -17.79 -2.19 9.12
N GLU A 19 -18.53 -1.32 8.44
CA GLU A 19 -17.99 -0.27 7.57
C GLU A 19 -16.97 0.60 8.30
N ARG A 20 -17.30 1.05 9.52
CA ARG A 20 -16.38 1.85 10.35
C ARG A 20 -15.07 1.13 10.71
N ARG A 21 -15.05 -0.20 10.67
CA ARG A 21 -13.89 -1.03 11.06
C ARG A 21 -13.09 -1.52 9.86
N LEU A 22 -13.76 -1.76 8.74
CA LEU A 22 -13.15 -2.33 7.54
C LEU A 22 -12.78 -1.26 6.52
N GLY A 23 -13.44 -0.10 6.54
CA GLY A 23 -13.20 0.99 5.58
C GLY A 23 -13.68 0.71 4.16
N ASP A 24 -14.30 -0.46 3.93
CA ASP A 24 -14.80 -0.92 2.64
C ASP A 24 -16.24 -1.43 2.80
N ARG A 25 -17.14 -0.82 2.01
CA ARG A 25 -18.57 -1.11 1.99
C ARG A 25 -18.86 -2.52 1.50
N ALA A 26 -18.21 -2.96 0.42
CA ALA A 26 -18.48 -4.25 -0.21
C ALA A 26 -17.99 -5.39 0.70
N LEU A 27 -16.79 -5.25 1.25
CA LEU A 27 -16.26 -6.20 2.23
C LEU A 27 -17.14 -6.29 3.50
N ALA A 28 -17.69 -5.16 3.95
CA ALA A 28 -18.62 -5.14 5.07
C ALA A 28 -19.93 -5.89 4.75
N GLU A 29 -20.45 -5.79 3.52
CA GLU A 29 -21.62 -6.56 3.07
C GLU A 29 -21.32 -8.05 3.04
N ASP A 30 -20.19 -8.46 2.47
CA ASP A 30 -19.81 -9.87 2.37
C ASP A 30 -19.71 -10.51 3.76
N ILE A 31 -19.00 -9.85 4.69
CA ILE A 31 -18.85 -10.34 6.07
C ILE A 31 -20.20 -10.40 6.79
N LEU A 32 -21.07 -9.42 6.56
CA LEU A 32 -22.40 -9.39 7.16
C LEU A 32 -23.29 -10.51 6.64
N GLN A 33 -23.28 -10.75 5.32
CA GLN A 33 -24.01 -11.86 4.69
C GLN A 33 -23.54 -13.21 5.23
N ASP A 34 -22.23 -13.44 5.29
CA ASP A 34 -21.64 -14.64 5.88
C ASP A 34 -22.08 -14.86 7.33
N ALA A 35 -22.16 -13.78 8.11
CA ALA A 35 -22.61 -13.85 9.50
C ALA A 35 -24.10 -14.20 9.61
N PHE A 36 -24.95 -13.67 8.72
CA PHE A 36 -26.35 -14.04 8.65
C PHE A 36 -26.56 -15.51 8.26
N VAL A 37 -25.80 -16.02 7.28
CA VAL A 37 -25.84 -17.43 6.91
C VAL A 37 -25.48 -18.32 8.11
N LYS A 38 -24.39 -17.98 8.80
CA LYS A 38 -23.95 -18.71 10.02
C LYS A 38 -24.95 -18.58 11.17
N SER A 39 -25.69 -17.47 11.27
CA SER A 39 -26.71 -17.31 12.30
C SER A 39 -27.96 -18.13 12.02
N ILE A 40 -28.30 -18.39 10.76
CA ILE A 40 -29.39 -19.32 10.42
C ILE A 40 -29.02 -20.75 10.81
N GLU A 41 -27.77 -21.16 10.56
CA GLU A 41 -27.27 -22.51 10.92
C GLU A 41 -27.19 -22.75 12.43
N LYS A 42 -26.88 -21.70 13.21
CA LYS A 42 -26.70 -21.78 14.68
C LYS A 42 -27.87 -21.22 15.49
N GLY A 43 -28.82 -20.56 14.83
CA GLY A 43 -29.88 -19.77 15.46
C GLY A 43 -30.96 -20.59 16.17
N ALA A 44 -31.03 -21.90 15.92
CA ALA A 44 -31.96 -22.81 16.59
C ALA A 44 -31.82 -22.85 18.13
N ASP A 45 -30.66 -22.41 18.67
CA ASP A 45 -30.37 -22.38 20.10
C ASP A 45 -30.58 -21.02 20.79
N LEU A 46 -30.84 -19.95 20.05
CA LEU A 46 -31.03 -18.60 20.62
C LEU A 46 -32.52 -18.35 20.87
N ARG A 47 -32.93 -18.32 22.15
CA ARG A 47 -34.33 -18.11 22.58
C ARG A 47 -34.63 -16.70 23.09
N ASP A 48 -33.62 -15.84 23.15
CA ASP A 48 -33.69 -14.48 23.68
C ASP A 48 -33.12 -13.46 22.68
N ASP A 49 -33.94 -12.45 22.36
CA ASP A 49 -33.69 -11.44 21.31
C ASP A 49 -32.49 -10.54 21.65
N GLU A 50 -32.33 -10.15 22.92
CA GLU A 50 -31.20 -9.30 23.34
C GLU A 50 -29.87 -10.08 23.34
N ALA A 51 -29.92 -11.32 23.83
CA ALA A 51 -28.79 -12.24 23.77
C ALA A 51 -28.36 -12.53 22.31
N ALA A 52 -29.32 -12.61 21.38
CA ALA A 52 -29.04 -12.84 19.97
C ALA A 52 -28.30 -11.66 19.32
N ILE A 53 -28.72 -10.42 19.57
CA ILE A 53 -28.02 -9.23 19.06
C ILE A 53 -26.58 -9.16 19.62
N ALA A 54 -26.41 -9.37 20.92
CA ALA A 54 -25.10 -9.36 21.56
C ALA A 54 -24.18 -10.46 21.01
N TRP A 55 -24.73 -11.67 20.79
CA TRP A 55 -24.03 -12.77 20.17
C TRP A 55 -23.64 -12.48 18.72
N PHE A 56 -24.52 -11.85 17.94
CA PHE A 56 -24.25 -11.49 16.55
C PHE A 56 -23.12 -10.45 16.45
N TYR A 57 -23.14 -9.41 17.29
CA TYR A 57 -22.02 -8.46 17.39
C TYR A 57 -20.69 -9.14 17.76
N ARG A 58 -20.72 -10.18 18.62
CA ARG A 58 -19.52 -10.97 18.93
C ARG A 58 -19.02 -11.72 17.69
N MET A 59 -19.92 -12.31 16.91
CA MET A 59 -19.55 -12.96 15.65
C MET A 59 -18.93 -11.99 14.66
N LEU A 60 -19.55 -10.82 14.46
CA LEU A 60 -19.03 -9.76 13.58
C LEU A 60 -17.64 -9.28 14.02
N ARG A 61 -17.43 -9.08 15.33
CA ARG A 61 -16.12 -8.70 15.86
C ARG A 61 -15.05 -9.75 15.57
N ASN A 62 -15.39 -11.04 15.74
CA ASN A 62 -14.47 -12.13 15.43
C ASN A 62 -14.15 -12.18 13.93
N ALA A 63 -15.14 -11.94 13.06
CA ALA A 63 -14.94 -11.89 11.62
C ALA A 63 -14.00 -10.74 11.21
N VAL A 64 -14.15 -9.55 11.81
CA VAL A 64 -13.24 -8.41 11.60
C VAL A 64 -11.81 -8.75 12.04
N ILE A 65 -11.64 -9.33 13.23
CA ILE A 65 -10.32 -9.73 13.73
C ILE A 65 -9.67 -10.75 12.79
N ASP A 66 -10.43 -11.74 12.34
CA ASP A 66 -9.92 -12.77 11.45
C ASP A 66 -9.57 -12.21 10.05
N HIS A 67 -10.36 -11.27 9.53
CA HIS A 67 -10.04 -10.55 8.31
C HIS A 67 -8.70 -9.81 8.43
N HIS A 68 -8.51 -9.00 9.47
CA HIS A 68 -7.24 -8.28 9.66
C HIS A 68 -6.05 -9.22 9.89
N ARG A 69 -6.27 -10.33 10.59
CA ARG A 69 -5.24 -11.36 10.79
C ARG A 69 -4.81 -11.98 9.46
N ARG A 70 -5.77 -12.34 8.59
CA ARG A 70 -5.52 -12.88 7.25
C ARG A 70 -4.84 -11.85 6.35
N ALA A 71 -5.31 -10.61 6.36
CA ALA A 71 -4.69 -9.51 5.62
C ALA A 71 -3.23 -9.29 6.06
N GLY A 72 -2.92 -9.34 7.36
CA GLY A 72 -1.55 -9.24 7.87
C GLY A 72 -0.65 -10.41 7.45
N VAL A 73 -1.19 -11.63 7.36
CA VAL A 73 -0.45 -12.79 6.82
C VAL A 73 -0.19 -12.63 5.32
N GLN A 74 -1.19 -12.19 4.55
CA GLN A 74 -1.02 -11.95 3.12
C GLN A 74 -0.03 -10.82 2.84
N ASN A 75 -0.09 -9.72 3.60
CA ASN A 75 0.85 -8.62 3.44
C ASN A 75 2.29 -9.05 3.74
N ARG A 76 2.52 -9.84 4.80
CA ARG A 76 3.86 -10.41 5.08
C ARG A 76 4.35 -11.31 3.96
N ARG A 77 3.47 -12.15 3.40
CA ARG A 77 3.82 -13.01 2.26
C ARG A 77 4.13 -12.21 1.00
N LEU A 78 3.41 -11.12 0.75
CA LEU A 78 3.71 -10.18 -0.34
C LEU A 78 5.05 -9.48 -0.13
N GLU A 79 5.36 -9.05 1.10
CA GLU A 79 6.67 -8.48 1.44
C GLU A 79 7.82 -9.48 1.31
N GLU A 80 7.60 -10.75 1.66
CA GLU A 80 8.56 -11.85 1.46
C GLU A 80 8.82 -12.08 -0.03
N LEU A 81 7.77 -12.19 -0.85
CA LEU A 81 7.90 -12.34 -2.30
C LEU A 81 8.58 -11.11 -2.95
N ALA A 82 8.29 -9.90 -2.47
CA ALA A 82 8.96 -8.68 -2.91
C ALA A 82 10.46 -8.68 -2.58
N ARG A 83 10.85 -9.22 -1.41
CA ARG A 83 12.26 -9.42 -1.06
C ARG A 83 12.94 -10.46 -1.95
N GLU A 84 12.27 -11.57 -2.27
CA GLU A 84 12.80 -12.60 -3.17
C GLU A 84 12.98 -12.09 -4.61
N THR A 85 12.19 -11.10 -5.03
CA THR A 85 12.25 -10.51 -6.38
C THR A 85 13.11 -9.25 -6.44
N SER A 86 13.71 -8.82 -5.32
CA SER A 86 14.58 -7.66 -5.30
C SER A 86 15.89 -7.95 -6.04
N PRO A 87 16.44 -7.00 -6.81
CA PRO A 87 17.73 -7.18 -7.47
C PRO A 87 18.81 -7.52 -6.43
N SER A 88 19.80 -8.33 -6.83
CA SER A 88 20.93 -8.61 -5.95
C SER A 88 21.65 -7.30 -5.59
N PRO A 89 22.35 -7.23 -4.44
CA PRO A 89 23.08 -6.03 -4.05
C PRO A 89 24.12 -5.56 -5.09
N GLU A 90 24.61 -6.47 -5.92
CA GLU A 90 25.52 -6.16 -7.03
C GLU A 90 24.80 -5.46 -8.19
N ILE A 91 23.63 -5.99 -8.58
CA ILE A 91 22.77 -5.39 -9.61
C ILE A 91 22.28 -4.02 -9.15
N GLU A 92 21.87 -3.90 -7.89
CA GLU A 92 21.44 -2.62 -7.31
C GLU A 92 22.56 -1.56 -7.37
N ARG A 93 23.80 -1.92 -7.00
CA ARG A 93 24.95 -1.01 -7.12
C ARG A 93 25.22 -0.61 -8.58
N ALA A 94 25.12 -1.54 -9.53
CA ALA A 94 25.33 -1.25 -10.94
C ALA A 94 24.26 -0.30 -11.50
N ILE A 95 22.99 -0.50 -11.13
CA ILE A 95 21.88 0.39 -11.49
C ILE A 95 22.10 1.77 -10.88
N CYS A 96 22.41 1.85 -9.57
CA CYS A 96 22.66 3.12 -8.90
C CYS A 96 23.86 3.88 -9.51
N ALA A 97 24.93 3.19 -9.89
CA ALA A 97 26.08 3.80 -10.57
C ALA A 97 25.70 4.37 -11.95
N CYS A 98 24.92 3.62 -12.73
CA CYS A 98 24.43 4.07 -14.04
C CYS A 98 23.50 5.29 -13.89
N VAL A 99 22.54 5.23 -12.97
CA VAL A 99 21.61 6.33 -12.69
C VAL A 99 22.36 7.56 -12.18
N GLY A 100 23.34 7.38 -11.27
CA GLY A 100 24.18 8.47 -10.77
C GLY A 100 25.01 9.12 -11.87
N HIS A 101 25.59 8.34 -12.78
CA HIS A 101 26.31 8.86 -13.93
C HIS A 101 25.40 9.69 -14.84
N LEU A 102 24.22 9.20 -15.18
CA LEU A 102 23.25 9.95 -15.98
C LEU A 102 22.75 11.21 -15.27
N ALA A 103 22.48 11.12 -13.97
CA ALA A 103 22.07 12.27 -13.16
C ALA A 103 23.14 13.37 -13.16
N SER A 104 24.44 13.02 -13.17
CA SER A 104 25.54 13.98 -13.23
C SER A 104 25.56 14.82 -14.51
N THR A 105 24.88 14.38 -15.57
CA THR A 105 24.76 15.13 -16.83
C THR A 105 23.62 16.17 -16.81
N LEU A 106 22.77 16.14 -15.77
CA LEU A 106 21.68 17.09 -15.60
C LEU A 106 22.18 18.43 -15.03
N LYS A 107 21.26 19.39 -14.88
CA LYS A 107 21.57 20.63 -14.14
C LYS A 107 22.08 20.29 -12.73
N PRO A 108 23.08 21.02 -12.18
CA PRO A 108 23.68 20.69 -10.89
C PRO A 108 22.67 20.56 -9.75
N GLU A 109 21.69 21.47 -9.71
CA GLU A 109 20.59 21.47 -8.74
C GLU A 109 19.65 20.26 -8.84
N TYR A 110 19.58 19.61 -10.00
CA TYR A 110 18.79 18.38 -10.21
C TYR A 110 19.62 17.15 -9.89
N ALA A 111 20.89 17.13 -10.29
CA ALA A 111 21.83 16.07 -9.95
C ALA A 111 21.95 15.93 -8.42
N ASP A 112 22.14 17.04 -7.71
CA ASP A 112 22.21 17.09 -6.24
C ASP A 112 20.92 16.59 -5.59
N ALA A 113 19.75 17.01 -6.10
CA ALA A 113 18.47 16.55 -5.57
C ALA A 113 18.26 15.04 -5.75
N ILE A 114 18.65 14.47 -6.91
CA ILE A 114 18.54 13.02 -7.15
C ILE A 114 19.53 12.24 -6.27
N GLN A 115 20.78 12.69 -6.20
CA GLN A 115 21.81 12.04 -5.41
C GLN A 115 21.40 11.95 -3.94
N ARG A 116 20.99 13.07 -3.36
CA ARG A 116 20.69 13.14 -1.93
C ARG A 116 19.39 12.41 -1.55
N ILE A 117 18.35 12.53 -2.37
CA ILE A 117 17.03 11.96 -2.04
C ILE A 117 16.94 10.48 -2.44
N GLU A 118 17.38 10.11 -3.65
CA GLU A 118 17.15 8.77 -4.21
C GLU A 118 18.32 7.82 -3.95
N VAL A 119 19.56 8.30 -4.03
CA VAL A 119 20.75 7.45 -3.85
C VAL A 119 21.13 7.35 -2.37
N GLU A 120 21.10 8.46 -1.64
CA GLU A 120 21.47 8.53 -0.22
C GLU A 120 20.28 8.38 0.73
N GLY A 121 19.04 8.46 0.22
CA GLY A 121 17.83 8.29 1.03
C GLY A 121 17.54 9.43 2.01
N ALA A 122 18.10 10.62 1.79
CA ALA A 122 17.88 11.76 2.67
C ALA A 122 16.40 12.20 2.66
N PRO A 123 15.81 12.55 3.82
CA PRO A 123 14.47 13.11 3.86
C PRO A 123 14.40 14.46 3.11
N LEU A 124 13.30 14.69 2.38
CA LEU A 124 13.08 15.93 1.62
C LEU A 124 13.23 17.20 2.47
N GLN A 125 12.80 17.15 3.74
CA GLN A 125 12.90 18.28 4.67
C GLN A 125 14.37 18.59 5.01
N THR A 126 15.17 17.57 5.25
CA THR A 126 16.61 17.69 5.51
C THR A 126 17.33 18.29 4.30
N PHE A 127 17.03 17.78 3.11
CA PHE A 127 17.54 18.34 1.86
C PHE A 127 17.17 19.81 1.69
N ALA A 128 15.91 20.18 1.92
CA ALA A 128 15.45 21.56 1.80
C ALA A 128 16.21 22.50 2.76
N ALA A 129 16.37 22.08 4.02
CA ALA A 129 17.09 22.85 5.04
C ALA A 129 18.56 23.07 4.66
N GLU A 130 19.26 22.02 4.26
CA GLU A 130 20.68 22.10 3.89
C GLU A 130 20.92 22.84 2.58
N ALA A 131 20.00 22.72 1.62
CA ALA A 131 20.05 23.47 0.36
C ALA A 131 19.60 24.94 0.51
N GLY A 132 19.15 25.36 1.70
CA GLY A 132 18.69 26.73 1.95
C GLY A 132 17.42 27.12 1.21
N ILE A 133 16.54 26.16 0.93
CA ILE A 133 15.29 26.36 0.17
C ILE A 133 14.05 25.92 0.94
N THR A 134 12.87 26.36 0.50
CA THR A 134 11.61 25.92 1.11
C THR A 134 11.31 24.47 0.74
N ALA A 135 10.58 23.76 1.61
CA ALA A 135 10.13 22.38 1.35
C ALA A 135 9.32 22.26 0.04
N ASN A 136 8.53 23.28 -0.29
CA ASN A 136 7.79 23.33 -1.55
C ASN A 136 8.72 23.48 -2.77
N ASN A 137 9.75 24.33 -2.68
CA ASN A 137 10.76 24.45 -3.74
C ASN A 137 11.53 23.14 -3.92
N ALA A 138 11.92 22.48 -2.82
CA ALA A 138 12.56 21.17 -2.84
C ALA A 138 11.68 20.11 -3.52
N ALA A 139 10.39 20.03 -3.18
CA ALA A 139 9.45 19.10 -3.81
C ALA A 139 9.34 19.32 -5.33
N VAL A 140 9.18 20.58 -5.77
CA VAL A 140 9.13 20.94 -7.19
C VAL A 140 10.45 20.62 -7.90
N ARG A 141 11.59 20.86 -7.23
CA ARG A 141 12.92 20.58 -7.76
C ARG A 141 13.13 19.09 -7.98
N VAL A 142 12.81 18.25 -6.99
CA VAL A 142 12.88 16.79 -7.11
C VAL A 142 11.97 16.30 -8.24
N HIS A 143 10.75 16.83 -8.35
CA HIS A 143 9.85 16.45 -9.43
C HIS A 143 10.46 16.74 -10.82
N ARG A 144 10.98 17.96 -11.03
CA ARG A 144 11.64 18.35 -12.29
C ARG A 144 12.91 17.56 -12.54
N ALA A 145 13.69 17.27 -11.50
CA ALA A 145 14.89 16.46 -11.58
C ALA A 145 14.56 15.04 -12.06
N ARG A 146 13.50 14.41 -11.52
CA ARG A 146 13.01 13.10 -11.98
C ARG A 146 12.56 13.11 -13.43
N GLU A 147 11.87 14.17 -13.86
CA GLU A 147 11.45 14.32 -15.26
C GLU A 147 12.64 14.46 -16.21
N ALA A 148 13.64 15.26 -15.83
CA ALA A 148 14.87 15.44 -16.58
C ALA A 148 15.68 14.13 -16.65
N LEU A 149 15.81 13.42 -15.52
CA LEU A 149 16.48 12.12 -15.46
C LEU A 149 15.78 11.09 -16.34
N ARG A 150 14.44 11.02 -16.30
CA ARG A 150 13.68 10.12 -17.18
C ARG A 150 14.01 10.40 -18.65
N LYS A 151 13.98 11.66 -19.08
CA LYS A 151 14.34 12.06 -20.45
C LYS A 151 15.77 11.63 -20.80
N GLN A 152 16.71 11.83 -19.89
CA GLN A 152 18.12 11.45 -20.09
C GLN A 152 18.32 9.93 -20.19
N VAL A 153 17.62 9.16 -19.36
CA VAL A 153 17.61 7.70 -19.40
C VAL A 153 17.02 7.21 -20.73
N HIS A 154 15.91 7.77 -21.21
CA HIS A 154 15.39 7.42 -22.54
C HIS A 154 16.36 7.77 -23.66
N ALA A 155 17.02 8.94 -23.58
CA ALA A 155 18.00 9.35 -24.59
C ALA A 155 19.25 8.44 -24.62
N SER A 156 19.68 7.93 -23.46
CA SER A 156 20.93 7.17 -23.33
C SER A 156 20.70 5.65 -23.46
N CYS A 157 19.57 5.13 -22.99
CA CYS A 157 19.26 3.71 -22.92
C CYS A 157 18.20 3.24 -23.94
N GLY A 158 17.59 4.16 -24.69
CA GLY A 158 16.66 3.84 -25.78
C GLY A 158 15.52 2.90 -25.36
N THR A 159 15.30 1.83 -26.14
CA THR A 159 14.22 0.84 -25.96
C THR A 159 14.28 0.09 -24.61
N CYS A 160 15.46 0.02 -23.97
CA CYS A 160 15.65 -0.59 -22.66
C CYS A 160 14.97 0.21 -21.53
N ALA A 161 14.80 1.52 -21.70
CA ALA A 161 14.11 2.38 -20.73
C ALA A 161 12.58 2.20 -20.74
N GLU A 162 12.01 1.65 -21.82
CA GLU A 162 10.57 1.41 -21.96
C GLU A 162 10.15 -0.01 -21.54
N HIS A 163 11.03 -1.01 -21.72
CA HIS A 163 10.69 -2.43 -21.54
C HIS A 163 11.44 -3.11 -20.38
N GLY A 164 12.28 -2.35 -19.65
CA GLY A 164 13.14 -2.85 -18.58
C GLY A 164 14.54 -3.20 -19.08
N CYS A 165 15.56 -2.79 -18.32
CA CYS A 165 16.96 -3.09 -18.62
C CYS A 165 17.24 -4.58 -18.37
N VAL A 166 17.32 -5.38 -19.44
CA VAL A 166 17.66 -6.80 -19.33
C VAL A 166 19.16 -7.07 -19.55
N ASP A 167 19.86 -6.18 -20.24
CA ASP A 167 21.33 -6.18 -20.41
C ASP A 167 21.81 -4.79 -20.89
N CYS A 168 22.25 -3.89 -20.00
CA CYS A 168 22.90 -2.62 -20.39
C CYS A 168 24.43 -2.85 -20.43
N THR A 169 25.01 -2.94 -21.62
CA THR A 169 26.49 -2.92 -21.81
C THR A 169 26.97 -1.51 -22.12
N CYS A 170 26.44 -0.54 -21.38
CA CYS A 170 26.64 0.88 -21.58
C CYS A 170 28.05 1.23 -21.06
N ALA A 171 29.05 1.11 -21.96
CA ALA A 171 30.46 1.39 -21.71
C ALA A 171 30.79 2.89 -21.75
#